data_AF-A0A7S3Q2T8-F1
#
_entry.id   AF-A0A7S3Q2T8-F1
#
_cell.length_a   1.000
_cell.length_b   1.000
_cell.length_c   1.000
_cell.angle_alpha   90.00
_cell.angle_beta   90.00
_cell.angle_gamma   90.00
#
_symmetry.space_group_name_H-M   'P 1'
#
loop_
_entity.id
_entity.type
_entity.pdbx_description
1 polymer ?
#
loop_
_entity_poly.entity_id
_entity_poly.type
_entity_poly.pdbx_seq_one_letter_code
_entity_poly.pdbx_strand_id
1 'polypeptide(L)'
;MPPKKKSGKKKGKRNSNGRKEQRQNGNAFHSTVNDISKATADATLGAEAYALLQKLQTPRPINETSKTVSKLVSLVGTDISQNERDPYGNGDQSGCGEMGLKGDPTRQILRSLFSEGGDLDSYLCYDGFSKFALACGTGNISVVKEMLEETNFGSEERMHLLERRETGMRFAPLCLTVALYKAKSHVSMRLMTPVSQMNHMAVFKLLLRYGAVPDCKELTGKTIAHYAAGSFANEDTLKMADMCIEAAKSSLYFGKDIILRNLSKAEYNGQEGKLGGYFADSGRREVILKKGGKQLSLHPRNLFVKIQDQGQDQGQVQVGEAAVEVVEKSVYNDERKLVNDQDRVGMISLHEVFMSSRVDVARFLTEKHHASIDIEDRGNISIRRLAYSSSSIVSEMSNVIRKYGTQHTGNKQKCILCGKSDRDTKLFQCARCKVVQYCSKECQKVDWKKEHKYSCAIKRSNAPVKVRRPAANKHVPMGPDGSLEKLNFGRPDGIKLDEKFLIKVQISSTSFEGMEDIYPNGPHEI
;
A
#
# COMPACT_ATOMS: atom_id res chain seq x y z
N MET A 1 54.47 -3.05 -37.95
CA MET A 1 53.49 -3.54 -36.96
C MET A 1 53.17 -2.41 -35.97
N PRO A 2 51.99 -1.77 -36.05
CA PRO A 2 51.60 -0.76 -35.07
C PRO A 2 50.84 -1.39 -33.88
N PRO A 3 51.00 -0.89 -32.64
CA PRO A 3 50.46 -1.53 -31.45
C PRO A 3 49.04 -1.08 -31.07
N LYS A 4 48.39 -2.04 -30.41
CA LYS A 4 47.04 -2.15 -29.80
C LYS A 4 46.31 -0.87 -29.36
N LYS A 5 45.06 -0.74 -29.82
CA LYS A 5 44.02 0.20 -29.35
C LYS A 5 43.58 -0.10 -27.91
N LYS A 6 43.56 0.91 -27.04
CA LYS A 6 42.82 0.91 -25.76
C LYS A 6 41.38 1.36 -26.02
N SER A 7 40.40 0.54 -25.65
CA SER A 7 38.97 0.86 -25.70
C SER A 7 38.54 1.69 -24.49
N GLY A 8 38.23 2.98 -24.70
CA GLY A 8 37.63 3.84 -23.68
C GLY A 8 36.12 3.58 -23.53
N LYS A 9 35.69 3.16 -22.34
CA LYS A 9 34.26 3.12 -21.94
C LYS A 9 33.76 4.56 -21.70
N LYS A 10 32.85 5.06 -22.54
CA LYS A 10 32.04 6.26 -22.25
C LYS A 10 31.06 5.95 -21.11
N LYS A 11 31.28 6.52 -19.93
CA LYS A 11 30.28 6.57 -18.84
C LYS A 11 29.15 7.52 -19.25
N GLY A 12 27.94 7.00 -19.42
CA GLY A 12 26.74 7.83 -19.57
C GLY A 12 26.41 8.54 -18.26
N LYS A 13 26.38 9.88 -18.29
CA LYS A 13 25.86 10.71 -17.18
C LYS A 13 24.38 10.36 -16.99
N ARG A 14 24.04 9.70 -15.87
CA ARG A 14 22.65 9.47 -15.45
C ARG A 14 22.03 10.81 -15.08
N ASN A 15 20.90 11.14 -15.71
CA ASN A 15 20.14 12.37 -15.48
C ASN A 15 19.48 12.32 -14.08
N SER A 16 20.21 12.79 -13.06
CA SER A 16 19.76 12.86 -11.66
C SER A 16 18.75 13.97 -11.39
N ASN A 17 18.73 15.00 -12.24
CA ASN A 17 17.92 16.19 -12.04
C ASN A 17 16.44 15.92 -12.39
N GLY A 18 16.16 15.22 -13.48
CA GLY A 18 14.77 14.88 -13.84
C GLY A 18 14.04 13.99 -12.81
N ARG A 19 14.76 13.14 -12.06
CA ARG A 19 14.16 12.35 -10.96
C ARG A 19 13.86 13.16 -9.71
N LYS A 20 14.67 14.19 -9.41
CA LYS A 20 14.41 15.11 -8.30
C LYS A 20 13.22 16.02 -8.62
N GLU A 21 13.15 16.49 -9.85
CA GLU A 21 12.09 17.36 -10.34
C GLU A 21 10.74 16.63 -10.44
N GLN A 22 10.72 15.37 -10.90
CA GLN A 22 9.53 14.51 -10.83
C GLN A 22 9.07 14.24 -9.39
N ARG A 23 10.01 14.08 -8.44
CA ARG A 23 9.68 13.94 -7.00
C ARG A 23 9.10 15.21 -6.40
N GLN A 24 9.66 16.37 -6.74
CA GLN A 24 9.18 17.66 -6.24
C GLN A 24 7.81 18.02 -6.83
N ASN A 25 7.61 17.82 -8.13
CA ASN A 25 6.31 18.02 -8.78
C ASN A 25 5.26 17.00 -8.30
N GLY A 26 5.67 15.75 -8.04
CA GLY A 26 4.83 14.76 -7.37
C GLY A 26 4.43 15.18 -5.96
N ASN A 27 5.37 15.71 -5.16
CA ASN A 27 5.10 16.18 -3.80
C ASN A 27 4.17 17.41 -3.78
N ALA A 28 4.33 18.35 -4.71
CA ALA A 28 3.49 19.55 -4.81
C ALA A 28 2.07 19.23 -5.31
N PHE A 29 1.93 18.35 -6.31
CA PHE A 29 0.61 17.87 -6.73
C PHE A 29 -0.07 17.05 -5.62
N HIS A 30 0.70 16.28 -4.86
CA HIS A 30 0.25 15.50 -3.72
C HIS A 30 -0.21 16.36 -2.54
N SER A 31 0.44 17.49 -2.25
CA SER A 31 -0.05 18.42 -1.21
C SER A 31 -1.40 19.01 -1.62
N THR A 32 -1.53 19.50 -2.86
CA THR A 32 -2.78 20.12 -3.35
C THR A 32 -3.95 19.14 -3.41
N VAL A 33 -3.74 17.89 -3.87
CA VAL A 33 -4.79 16.86 -3.87
C VAL A 33 -5.17 16.44 -2.45
N ASN A 34 -4.21 16.37 -1.53
CA ASN A 34 -4.49 16.10 -0.13
C ASN A 34 -5.26 17.23 0.54
N ASP A 35 -4.96 18.49 0.24
CA ASP A 35 -5.65 19.65 0.81
C ASP A 35 -7.11 19.72 0.35
N ILE A 36 -7.38 19.45 -0.95
CA ILE A 36 -8.74 19.36 -1.49
C ILE A 36 -9.49 18.16 -0.91
N SER A 37 -8.81 17.02 -0.78
CA SER A 37 -9.39 15.81 -0.17
C SER A 37 -9.69 16.01 1.32
N LYS A 38 -8.84 16.77 2.03
CA LYS A 38 -9.01 17.11 3.44
C LYS A 38 -10.19 18.07 3.66
N ALA A 39 -10.31 19.12 2.85
CA ALA A 39 -11.46 20.03 2.92
C ALA A 39 -12.80 19.32 2.63
N THR A 40 -12.80 18.37 1.69
CA THR A 40 -14.00 17.55 1.38
C THR A 40 -14.29 16.54 2.49
N ALA A 41 -13.25 15.92 3.06
CA ALA A 41 -13.35 15.01 4.21
C ALA A 41 -13.92 15.72 5.45
N ASP A 42 -13.45 16.92 5.76
CA ASP A 42 -13.88 17.70 6.92
C ASP A 42 -15.36 18.11 6.82
N ALA A 43 -15.83 18.42 5.61
CA ALA A 43 -17.25 18.68 5.35
C ALA A 43 -18.16 17.45 5.58
N THR A 44 -17.58 16.26 5.62
CA THR A 44 -18.29 14.99 5.81
C THR A 44 -18.32 14.57 7.29
N LEU A 45 -17.51 15.17 8.15
CA LEU A 45 -17.41 14.82 9.57
C LEU A 45 -18.54 15.48 10.39
N GLY A 46 -19.11 14.73 11.33
CA GLY A 46 -20.00 15.32 12.34
C GLY A 46 -19.23 16.28 13.26
N ALA A 47 -19.90 17.33 13.75
CA ALA A 47 -19.26 18.38 14.56
C ALA A 47 -18.50 17.85 15.79
N GLU A 48 -19.02 16.81 16.45
CA GLU A 48 -18.35 16.14 17.57
C GLU A 48 -17.04 15.48 17.14
N ALA A 49 -17.05 14.70 16.06
CA ALA A 49 -15.87 14.01 15.55
C ALA A 49 -14.79 15.00 15.08
N TYR A 50 -15.20 16.06 14.39
CA TYR A 50 -14.29 17.12 13.96
C TYR A 50 -13.63 17.82 15.16
N ALA A 51 -14.41 18.20 16.19
CA ALA A 51 -13.87 18.81 17.39
C ALA A 51 -12.90 17.89 18.15
N LEU A 52 -13.15 16.58 18.18
CA LEU A 52 -12.26 15.60 18.78
C LEU A 52 -10.96 15.43 17.98
N LEU A 53 -11.03 15.38 16.64
CA LEU A 53 -9.84 15.33 15.78
C LEU A 53 -8.97 16.59 15.93
N GLN A 54 -9.59 17.78 16.00
CA GLN A 54 -8.86 19.03 16.28
C GLN A 54 -8.08 18.97 17.60
N LYS A 55 -8.59 18.28 18.63
CA LYS A 55 -7.85 18.12 19.89
C LYS A 55 -6.57 17.32 19.71
N LEU A 56 -6.51 16.39 18.75
CA LEU A 56 -5.34 15.55 18.47
C LEU A 56 -4.26 16.28 17.64
N GLN A 57 -4.58 17.42 17.02
CA GLN A 57 -3.60 18.20 16.24
C GLN A 57 -2.49 18.83 17.09
N THR A 58 -2.72 18.95 18.41
CA THR A 58 -1.73 19.42 19.37
C THR A 58 -1.50 18.34 20.43
N PRO A 59 -0.25 18.02 20.79
CA PRO A 59 0.03 17.08 21.86
C PRO A 59 -0.65 17.44 23.18
N ARG A 60 -1.20 16.42 23.84
CA ARG A 60 -1.89 16.53 25.14
C ARG A 60 -1.46 15.40 26.08
N PRO A 61 -1.70 15.52 27.40
CA PRO A 61 -1.46 14.44 28.34
C PRO A 61 -2.09 13.13 27.87
N ILE A 62 -1.36 12.02 28.04
CA ILE A 62 -1.73 10.70 27.47
C ILE A 62 -3.14 10.26 27.91
N ASN A 63 -3.52 10.53 29.15
CA ASN A 63 -4.86 10.20 29.66
C ASN A 63 -5.98 10.96 28.90
N GLU A 64 -5.77 12.21 28.50
CA GLU A 64 -6.71 12.99 27.69
C GLU A 64 -6.71 12.54 26.23
N THR A 65 -5.53 12.29 25.67
CA THR A 65 -5.37 11.81 24.30
C THR A 65 -6.02 10.44 24.11
N SER A 66 -5.77 9.49 25.01
CA SER A 66 -6.38 8.15 24.97
C SER A 66 -7.90 8.23 25.11
N LYS A 67 -8.44 9.10 25.97
CA LYS A 67 -9.89 9.33 26.05
C LYS A 67 -10.45 9.89 24.75
N THR A 68 -9.74 10.80 24.09
CA THR A 68 -10.13 11.39 22.81
C THR A 68 -10.15 10.34 21.70
N VAL A 69 -9.10 9.51 21.59
CA VAL A 69 -9.03 8.40 20.63
C VAL A 69 -10.15 7.40 20.89
N SER A 70 -10.35 6.96 22.14
CA SER A 70 -11.43 6.04 22.53
C SER A 70 -12.81 6.59 22.16
N LYS A 71 -13.06 7.89 22.38
CA LYS A 71 -14.31 8.53 22.01
C LYS A 71 -14.49 8.61 20.49
N LEU A 72 -13.44 8.91 19.72
CA LEU A 72 -13.51 8.90 18.26
C LEU A 72 -13.83 7.50 17.72
N VAL A 73 -13.20 6.46 18.25
CA VAL A 73 -13.41 5.11 17.73
C VAL A 73 -14.71 4.47 18.19
N SER A 74 -15.31 4.92 19.30
CA SER A 74 -16.67 4.51 19.65
C SER A 74 -17.72 5.08 18.68
N LEU A 75 -17.50 6.29 18.12
CA LEU A 75 -18.35 6.84 17.05
C LEU A 75 -18.30 5.99 15.77
N VAL A 76 -17.28 5.13 15.62
CA VAL A 76 -17.19 4.20 14.49
C VAL A 76 -17.62 2.77 14.81
N GLY A 77 -18.18 2.54 15.99
CA GLY A 77 -18.67 1.23 16.41
C GLY A 77 -17.57 0.28 16.91
N THR A 78 -16.43 0.80 17.35
CA THR A 78 -15.36 -0.03 17.89
C THR A 78 -15.73 -0.63 19.25
N ASP A 79 -15.57 -1.94 19.41
CA ASP A 79 -15.66 -2.60 20.72
C ASP A 79 -14.39 -2.33 21.54
N ILE A 80 -14.47 -1.26 22.34
CA ILE A 80 -13.38 -0.86 23.26
C ILE A 80 -13.12 -1.94 24.30
N SER A 81 -14.16 -2.66 24.74
CA SER A 81 -14.00 -3.71 25.75
C SER A 81 -13.20 -4.90 25.20
N GLN A 82 -13.36 -5.23 23.92
CA GLN A 82 -12.52 -6.20 23.24
C GLN A 82 -11.06 -5.74 23.18
N ASN A 83 -10.83 -4.45 22.90
CA ASN A 83 -9.48 -3.89 22.89
C ASN A 83 -8.79 -3.98 24.27
N GLU A 84 -9.53 -3.74 25.35
CA GLU A 84 -9.03 -3.84 26.73
C GLU A 84 -8.71 -5.28 27.15
N ARG A 85 -9.56 -6.25 26.74
CA ARG A 85 -9.33 -7.68 27.01
C ARG A 85 -8.21 -8.28 26.15
N ASP A 86 -7.82 -7.62 25.07
CA ASP A 86 -6.80 -8.10 24.13
C ASP A 86 -5.57 -7.17 24.09
N PRO A 87 -4.74 -7.10 25.14
CA PRO A 87 -3.60 -6.19 25.20
C PRO A 87 -2.44 -6.56 24.25
N TYR A 88 -2.45 -7.78 23.70
CA TYR A 88 -1.37 -8.31 22.85
C TYR A 88 -1.81 -8.63 21.41
N GLY A 89 -3.11 -8.77 21.16
CA GLY A 89 -3.66 -9.02 19.84
C GLY A 89 -4.20 -7.77 19.17
N ASN A 90 -4.85 -7.98 18.02
CA ASN A 90 -5.32 -6.90 17.18
C ASN A 90 -6.58 -6.19 17.74
N GLY A 91 -7.20 -6.73 18.79
CA GLY A 91 -8.44 -6.19 19.34
C GLY A 91 -9.60 -6.23 18.33
N ASP A 92 -10.48 -5.25 18.40
CA ASP A 92 -11.59 -5.12 17.47
C ASP A 92 -11.11 -4.67 16.08
N GLN A 93 -11.33 -5.55 15.09
CA GLN A 93 -10.99 -5.36 13.69
C GLN A 93 -12.24 -5.40 12.80
N SER A 94 -13.43 -5.23 13.39
CA SER A 94 -14.70 -5.13 12.69
C SER A 94 -14.66 -4.01 11.65
N GLY A 95 -15.30 -4.26 10.51
CA GLY A 95 -15.42 -3.28 9.44
C GLY A 95 -16.29 -2.10 9.86
N CYS A 96 -15.93 -0.90 9.45
CA CYS A 96 -16.68 0.31 9.77
C CYS A 96 -17.42 0.89 8.55
N GLY A 97 -18.63 1.39 8.80
CA GLY A 97 -19.47 2.13 7.85
C GLY A 97 -20.02 1.28 6.69
N GLU A 98 -21.34 1.04 6.69
CA GLU A 98 -22.06 0.58 5.48
C GLU A 98 -22.16 1.73 4.45
N MET A 99 -22.47 1.42 3.18
CA MET A 99 -22.41 2.41 2.07
C MET A 99 -23.25 3.69 2.28
N GLY A 100 -22.73 4.84 1.79
CA GLY A 100 -23.43 6.12 1.68
C GLY A 100 -23.05 7.16 2.75
N LEU A 101 -23.70 8.35 2.69
CA LEU A 101 -23.41 9.52 3.55
C LEU A 101 -23.56 9.27 5.06
N LYS A 102 -24.17 8.16 5.50
CA LYS A 102 -24.18 7.77 6.93
C LYS A 102 -22.93 7.00 7.34
N GLY A 103 -22.30 6.24 6.44
CA GLY A 103 -21.08 5.49 6.71
C GLY A 103 -19.80 6.12 6.17
N ASP A 104 -19.88 7.06 5.21
CA ASP A 104 -18.73 7.87 4.78
C ASP A 104 -18.14 8.75 5.92
N PRO A 105 -18.94 9.47 6.73
CA PRO A 105 -18.43 10.20 7.91
C PRO A 105 -17.67 9.29 8.87
N THR A 106 -18.22 8.11 9.15
CA THR A 106 -17.65 7.11 10.04
C THR A 106 -16.30 6.59 9.52
N ARG A 107 -16.21 6.27 8.23
CA ARG A 107 -14.96 5.85 7.60
C ARG A 107 -13.94 6.99 7.58
N GLN A 108 -14.40 8.23 7.42
CA GLN A 108 -13.54 9.40 7.42
C GLN A 108 -12.84 9.62 8.76
N ILE A 109 -13.48 9.30 9.90
CA ILE A 109 -12.84 9.35 11.22
C ILE A 109 -11.57 8.49 11.26
N LEU A 110 -11.65 7.23 10.81
CA LEU A 110 -10.48 6.33 10.81
C LEU A 110 -9.39 6.78 9.82
N ARG A 111 -9.80 7.31 8.66
CA ARG A 111 -8.86 7.87 7.67
C ARG A 111 -8.11 9.07 8.25
N SER A 112 -8.83 9.99 8.89
CA SER A 112 -8.25 11.17 9.54
C SER A 112 -7.30 10.77 10.67
N LEU A 113 -7.73 9.87 11.57
CA LEU A 113 -6.90 9.33 12.65
C LEU A 113 -5.56 8.77 12.14
N PHE A 114 -5.60 7.95 11.08
CA PHE A 114 -4.37 7.43 10.48
C PHE A 114 -3.51 8.54 9.85
N SER A 115 -4.13 9.44 9.08
CA SER A 115 -3.40 10.48 8.33
C SER A 115 -2.71 11.51 9.24
N GLU A 116 -3.28 11.77 10.41
CA GLU A 116 -2.75 12.71 11.40
C GLU A 116 -1.74 12.04 12.36
N GLY A 117 -1.55 10.71 12.26
CA GLY A 117 -0.63 9.97 13.14
C GLY A 117 -1.20 9.64 14.52
N GLY A 118 -2.49 9.92 14.74
CA GLY A 118 -3.23 9.60 15.96
C GLY A 118 -2.62 10.23 17.21
N ASP A 119 -2.11 9.39 18.11
CA ASP A 119 -1.60 9.80 19.42
C ASP A 119 -0.08 9.77 19.56
N LEU A 120 0.66 9.41 18.50
CA LEU A 120 2.11 9.22 18.57
C LEU A 120 2.86 10.44 19.08
N ASP A 121 2.45 11.65 18.66
CA ASP A 121 3.13 12.87 19.09
C ASP A 121 2.88 13.15 20.59
N SER A 122 1.65 12.94 21.08
CA SER A 122 1.37 13.01 22.52
C SER A 122 2.23 12.03 23.31
N TYR A 123 2.41 10.80 22.82
CA TYR A 123 3.27 9.82 23.47
C TYR A 123 4.75 10.23 23.49
N LEU A 124 5.27 10.82 22.40
CA LEU A 124 6.62 11.41 22.40
C LEU A 124 6.73 12.60 23.35
N CYS A 125 5.64 13.35 23.51
CA CYS A 125 5.63 14.59 24.25
C CYS A 125 5.58 14.42 25.77
N TYR A 126 4.87 13.39 26.23
CA TYR A 126 4.54 13.15 27.63
C TYR A 126 5.13 11.84 28.17
N ASP A 127 6.19 11.33 27.52
CA ASP A 127 6.91 10.10 27.90
C ASP A 127 5.99 8.89 28.09
N GLY A 128 5.09 8.68 27.12
CA GLY A 128 4.02 7.68 27.23
C GLY A 128 4.40 6.27 26.83
N PHE A 129 5.56 6.10 26.19
CA PHE A 129 6.00 4.80 25.71
C PHE A 129 6.63 3.99 26.83
N SER A 130 6.48 2.66 26.77
CA SER A 130 7.37 1.80 27.54
C SER A 130 8.83 2.02 27.12
N LYS A 131 9.80 1.75 28.01
CA LYS A 131 11.23 1.82 27.69
C LYS A 131 11.56 1.02 26.42
N PHE A 132 10.97 -0.17 26.28
CA PHE A 132 11.17 -1.04 25.12
C PHE A 132 10.61 -0.42 23.84
N ALA A 133 9.39 0.11 23.89
CA ALA A 133 8.74 0.74 22.74
C ALA A 133 9.45 2.01 22.29
N LEU A 134 9.91 2.84 23.22
CA LEU A 134 10.72 4.02 22.92
C LEU A 134 12.04 3.61 22.25
N ALA A 135 12.72 2.58 22.76
CA ALA A 135 13.93 2.05 22.15
C ALA A 135 13.67 1.51 20.72
N CYS A 136 12.54 0.82 20.53
CA CYS A 136 12.11 0.34 19.22
C CYS A 136 11.82 1.50 18.24
N GLY A 137 11.13 2.53 18.72
CA GLY A 137 10.72 3.71 17.96
C GLY A 137 11.86 4.66 17.61
N THR A 138 12.91 4.69 18.43
CA THR A 138 14.13 5.49 18.21
C THR A 138 15.23 4.71 17.51
N GLY A 139 15.04 3.41 17.28
CA GLY A 139 16.07 2.57 16.65
C GLY A 139 17.27 2.30 17.56
N ASN A 140 17.11 2.35 18.89
CA ASN A 140 18.17 2.03 19.85
C ASN A 140 18.36 0.51 19.95
N ILE A 141 19.16 -0.03 19.04
CA ILE A 141 19.38 -1.47 18.90
C ILE A 141 19.98 -2.11 20.16
N SER A 142 20.84 -1.41 20.90
CA SER A 142 21.50 -1.96 22.08
C SER A 142 20.49 -2.28 23.18
N VAL A 143 19.60 -1.33 23.50
CA VAL A 143 18.56 -1.51 24.52
C VAL A 143 17.55 -2.57 24.11
N VAL A 144 17.11 -2.56 22.83
CA VAL A 144 16.17 -3.59 22.34
C VAL A 144 16.79 -4.98 22.44
N LYS A 145 18.07 -5.12 22.08
CA LYS A 145 18.79 -6.39 22.15
C LYS A 145 18.93 -6.90 23.58
N GLU A 146 19.40 -6.05 24.49
CA GLU A 146 19.56 -6.38 25.91
C GLU A 146 18.24 -6.90 26.50
N MET A 147 17.15 -6.14 26.36
CA MET A 147 15.85 -6.52 26.92
C MET A 147 15.29 -7.81 26.30
N LEU A 148 15.54 -8.08 25.02
CA LEU A 148 15.09 -9.32 24.37
C LEU A 148 15.93 -10.54 24.79
N GLU A 149 17.24 -10.37 25.00
CA GLU A 149 18.14 -11.44 25.46
C GLU A 149 17.85 -11.89 26.89
N GLU A 150 17.26 -11.03 27.72
CA GLU A 150 16.80 -11.36 29.08
C GLU A 150 15.54 -12.23 29.11
N THR A 151 14.82 -12.34 27.99
CA THR A 151 13.57 -13.13 27.92
C THR A 151 13.82 -14.53 27.38
N ASN A 152 12.95 -15.47 27.75
CA ASN A 152 12.97 -16.84 27.21
C ASN A 152 12.07 -16.99 25.98
N PHE A 153 12.39 -17.96 25.11
CA PHE A 153 11.56 -18.26 23.95
C PHE A 153 10.14 -18.67 24.38
N GLY A 154 9.14 -17.97 23.83
CA GLY A 154 7.72 -18.24 24.10
C GLY A 154 7.24 -17.83 25.50
N SER A 155 8.04 -17.09 26.26
CA SER A 155 7.62 -16.60 27.59
C SER A 155 6.65 -15.42 27.50
N GLU A 156 5.88 -15.20 28.56
CA GLU A 156 4.94 -14.09 28.65
C GLU A 156 5.68 -12.74 28.62
N GLU A 157 6.87 -12.64 29.18
CA GLU A 157 7.71 -11.45 29.14
C GLU A 157 8.14 -11.13 27.71
N ARG A 158 8.54 -12.15 26.93
CA ARG A 158 8.88 -11.96 25.51
C ARG A 158 7.66 -11.51 24.72
N MET A 159 6.50 -12.12 24.95
CA MET A 159 5.24 -11.71 24.32
C MET A 159 4.87 -10.27 24.70
N HIS A 160 5.05 -9.90 25.97
CA HIS A 160 4.79 -8.55 26.46
C HIS A 160 5.66 -7.52 25.74
N LEU A 161 6.96 -7.80 25.60
CA LEU A 161 7.85 -6.90 24.86
C LEU A 161 7.46 -6.77 23.38
N LEU A 162 7.14 -7.88 22.70
CA LEU A 162 6.95 -7.89 21.24
C LEU A 162 5.56 -7.46 20.79
N GLU A 163 4.53 -7.71 21.58
CA GLU A 163 3.13 -7.61 21.14
C GLU A 163 2.25 -6.72 22.00
N ARG A 164 2.74 -6.14 23.10
CA ARG A 164 1.94 -5.16 23.85
C ARG A 164 1.52 -4.02 22.93
N ARG A 165 0.24 -3.63 23.01
CA ARG A 165 -0.26 -2.44 22.33
C ARG A 165 0.14 -1.20 23.13
N GLU A 166 1.09 -0.44 22.59
CA GLU A 166 1.82 0.61 23.31
C GLU A 166 1.08 1.95 23.38
N THR A 167 0.20 2.23 22.42
CA THR A 167 -0.54 3.49 22.36
C THR A 167 -2.05 3.29 22.30
N GLY A 168 -2.83 4.36 22.41
CA GLY A 168 -4.27 4.37 22.14
C GLY A 168 -4.60 4.01 20.68
N MET A 169 -3.71 4.31 19.73
CA MET A 169 -3.74 3.77 18.36
C MET A 169 -3.35 2.29 18.27
N ARG A 170 -3.01 1.65 19.39
CA ARG A 170 -2.69 0.22 19.51
C ARG A 170 -1.55 -0.24 18.62
N PHE A 171 -0.46 0.54 18.56
CA PHE A 171 0.74 0.08 17.88
C PHE A 171 1.43 -1.06 18.63
N ALA A 172 1.67 -2.17 17.93
CA ALA A 172 2.68 -3.13 18.35
C ALA A 172 4.10 -2.56 18.09
N PRO A 173 5.13 -2.94 18.88
CA PRO A 173 6.50 -2.48 18.71
C PRO A 173 7.02 -2.55 17.26
N LEU A 174 6.70 -3.64 16.54
CA LEU A 174 7.12 -3.80 15.14
C LEU A 174 6.51 -2.74 14.21
N CYS A 175 5.21 -2.44 14.37
CA CYS A 175 4.52 -1.40 13.61
C CYS A 175 4.97 0.01 14.06
N LEU A 176 5.17 0.21 15.36
CA LEU A 176 5.65 1.46 15.96
C LEU A 176 7.02 1.85 15.39
N THR A 177 7.96 0.90 15.25
CA THR A 177 9.27 1.13 14.64
C THR A 177 9.15 1.73 13.24
N VAL A 178 8.21 1.25 12.42
CA VAL A 178 7.99 1.80 11.07
C VAL A 178 7.35 3.18 11.13
N ALA A 179 6.34 3.37 11.98
CA ALA A 179 5.65 4.65 12.14
C ALA A 179 6.62 5.76 12.56
N LEU A 180 7.44 5.51 13.59
CA LEU A 180 8.42 6.48 14.08
C LEU A 180 9.64 6.62 13.17
N TYR A 181 10.02 5.59 12.41
CA TYR A 181 11.04 5.74 11.36
C TYR A 181 10.62 6.77 10.30
N LYS A 182 9.35 6.77 9.88
CA LYS A 182 8.83 7.76 8.92
C LYS A 182 8.87 9.18 9.49
N ALA A 183 8.72 9.32 10.80
CA ALA A 183 8.80 10.58 11.53
C ALA A 183 10.18 10.83 12.16
N LYS A 184 11.25 10.12 11.77
CA LYS A 184 12.53 10.12 12.50
C LYS A 184 13.17 11.49 12.70
N SER A 185 12.99 12.43 11.76
CA SER A 185 13.47 13.81 11.92
C SER A 185 12.73 14.55 13.04
N HIS A 186 11.42 14.34 13.15
CA HIS A 186 10.60 14.88 14.22
C HIS A 186 10.96 14.24 15.57
N VAL A 187 11.11 12.91 15.60
CA VAL A 187 11.56 12.17 16.78
C VAL A 187 12.94 12.65 17.25
N SER A 188 13.87 12.83 16.32
CA SER A 188 15.22 13.32 16.58
C SER A 188 15.22 14.70 17.23
N MET A 189 14.40 15.62 16.71
CA MET A 189 14.22 16.95 17.29
C MET A 189 13.62 16.87 18.70
N ARG A 190 12.55 16.07 18.87
CA ARG A 190 11.79 15.99 20.11
C ARG A 190 12.58 15.38 21.27
N LEU A 191 13.39 14.37 20.97
CA LEU A 191 14.16 13.59 21.95
C LEU A 191 15.65 13.98 21.97
N MET A 192 16.05 15.03 21.24
CA MET A 192 17.44 15.48 21.12
C MET A 192 18.43 14.35 20.76
N THR A 193 17.95 13.35 20.00
CA THR A 193 18.73 12.17 19.63
C THR A 193 19.15 12.28 18.17
N PRO A 194 20.44 12.26 17.81
CA PRO A 194 20.86 12.35 16.42
C PRO A 194 20.35 11.19 15.56
N VAL A 195 19.84 11.48 14.35
CA VAL A 195 19.37 10.45 13.41
C VAL A 195 20.47 9.42 13.08
N SER A 196 21.75 9.80 13.14
CA SER A 196 22.88 8.89 12.91
C SER A 196 22.99 7.77 13.96
N GLN A 197 22.40 7.95 15.14
CA GLN A 197 22.35 6.94 16.20
C GLN A 197 21.12 6.04 16.11
N MET A 198 20.17 6.37 15.23
CA MET A 198 18.92 5.63 15.08
C MET A 198 19.06 4.50 14.06
N ASN A 199 18.95 3.24 14.51
CA ASN A 199 19.04 2.06 13.65
C ASN A 199 17.74 1.24 13.63
N HIS A 200 16.68 1.84 13.08
CA HIS A 200 15.37 1.20 12.95
C HIS A 200 15.41 -0.09 12.14
N MET A 201 16.28 -0.19 11.12
CA MET A 201 16.38 -1.41 10.30
C MET A 201 16.92 -2.59 11.12
N ALA A 202 17.95 -2.39 11.95
CA ALA A 202 18.46 -3.44 12.81
C ALA A 202 17.43 -3.86 13.87
N VAL A 203 16.75 -2.88 14.49
CA VAL A 203 15.66 -3.13 15.44
C VAL A 203 14.56 -3.95 14.78
N PHE A 204 14.10 -3.55 13.60
CA PHE A 204 13.03 -4.23 12.87
C PHE A 204 13.36 -5.70 12.57
N LYS A 205 14.58 -5.96 12.09
CA LYS A 205 15.07 -7.34 11.88
C LYS A 205 15.15 -8.14 13.17
N LEU A 206 15.58 -7.50 14.26
CA LEU A 206 15.70 -8.13 15.57
C LEU A 206 14.32 -8.50 16.13
N LEU A 207 13.33 -7.62 16.03
CA LEU A 207 11.95 -7.90 16.44
C LEU A 207 11.38 -9.12 15.69
N LEU A 208 11.54 -9.18 14.36
CA LEU A 208 11.13 -10.36 13.56
C LEU A 208 11.86 -11.63 14.00
N ARG A 209 13.17 -11.54 14.28
CA ARG A 209 13.99 -12.67 14.74
C ARG A 209 13.50 -13.21 16.09
N TYR A 210 13.02 -12.36 16.99
CA TYR A 210 12.54 -12.78 18.31
C TYR A 210 11.06 -13.21 18.32
N GLY A 211 10.34 -12.98 17.22
CA GLY A 211 8.99 -13.52 17.02
C GLY A 211 7.88 -12.50 16.89
N ALA A 212 8.20 -11.22 16.64
CA ALA A 212 7.17 -10.22 16.37
C ALA A 212 6.27 -10.64 15.19
N VAL A 213 4.96 -10.40 15.34
CA VAL A 213 3.94 -10.82 14.37
C VAL A 213 3.97 -9.88 13.16
N PRO A 214 4.33 -10.38 11.95
CA PRO A 214 4.54 -9.53 10.77
C PRO A 214 3.25 -8.94 10.19
N ASP A 215 2.10 -9.51 10.53
CA ASP A 215 0.78 -9.07 10.12
C ASP A 215 -0.05 -8.48 11.27
N CYS A 216 0.62 -7.97 12.30
CA CYS A 216 0.00 -7.17 13.35
C CYS A 216 -0.77 -5.98 12.75
N LYS A 217 -1.91 -5.65 13.37
CA LYS A 217 -2.76 -4.50 12.99
C LYS A 217 -2.85 -3.51 14.13
N GLU A 218 -2.83 -2.24 13.77
CA GLU A 218 -3.18 -1.16 14.70
C GLU A 218 -4.71 -0.91 14.73
N LEU A 219 -5.15 0.10 15.49
CA LEU A 219 -6.55 0.40 15.78
C LEU A 219 -7.45 0.60 14.53
N THR A 220 -6.91 1.17 13.45
CA THR A 220 -7.65 1.35 12.18
C THR A 220 -7.59 0.12 11.26
N GLY A 221 -6.87 -0.93 11.68
CA GLY A 221 -6.69 -2.19 10.97
C GLY A 221 -5.55 -2.24 9.97
N LYS A 222 -4.68 -1.22 9.97
CA LYS A 222 -3.54 -1.15 9.08
C LYS A 222 -2.40 -2.04 9.56
N THR A 223 -1.92 -2.85 8.63
CA THR A 223 -0.72 -3.67 8.78
C THR A 223 0.53 -2.90 8.37
N ILE A 224 1.70 -3.54 8.55
CA ILE A 224 2.99 -3.03 8.05
C ILE A 224 2.96 -2.76 6.55
N ALA A 225 2.21 -3.53 5.75
CA ALA A 225 2.09 -3.25 4.31
C ALA A 225 1.49 -1.85 4.02
N HIS A 226 0.60 -1.35 4.87
CA HIS A 226 0.04 -0.01 4.75
C HIS A 226 1.03 1.07 5.21
N TYR A 227 1.67 0.87 6.37
CA TYR A 227 2.62 1.85 6.91
C TYR A 227 3.87 1.99 6.05
N ALA A 228 4.44 0.85 5.65
CA ALA A 228 5.76 0.75 5.06
C ALA A 228 5.74 0.83 3.53
N ALA A 229 4.64 0.41 2.90
CA ALA A 229 4.41 0.50 1.45
C ALA A 229 3.20 1.39 1.06
N GLY A 230 2.95 2.46 1.84
CA GLY A 230 1.93 3.47 1.55
C GLY A 230 2.46 4.72 0.81
N SER A 231 1.72 5.82 0.87
CA SER A 231 1.98 7.05 0.07
C SER A 231 3.32 7.72 0.37
N PHE A 232 3.86 7.53 1.57
CA PHE A 232 5.13 8.09 2.02
C PHE A 232 6.27 7.06 2.09
N ALA A 233 6.13 5.91 1.41
CA ALA A 233 7.15 4.88 1.42
C ALA A 233 8.48 5.37 0.82
N ASN A 234 9.58 4.91 1.39
CA ASN A 234 10.95 5.12 0.90
C ASN A 234 11.66 3.76 0.78
N GLU A 235 12.92 3.77 0.32
CA GLU A 235 13.65 2.53 0.06
C GLU A 235 13.74 1.61 1.29
N ASP A 236 13.96 2.16 2.48
CA ASP A 236 14.08 1.38 3.71
C ASP A 236 12.72 0.85 4.17
N THR A 237 11.66 1.65 4.08
CA THR A 237 10.32 1.15 4.45
C THR A 237 9.84 0.08 3.47
N LEU A 238 10.15 0.18 2.18
CA LEU A 238 9.84 -0.90 1.23
C LEU A 238 10.63 -2.19 1.54
N LYS A 239 11.87 -2.10 2.03
CA LYS A 239 12.62 -3.26 2.55
C LYS A 239 11.93 -3.85 3.78
N MET A 240 11.48 -3.02 4.73
CA MET A 240 10.73 -3.48 5.90
C MET A 240 9.41 -4.17 5.50
N ALA A 241 8.70 -3.61 4.51
CA ALA A 241 7.49 -4.20 3.95
C ALA A 241 7.78 -5.59 3.35
N ASP A 242 8.80 -5.70 2.51
CA ASP A 242 9.24 -6.95 1.88
C ASP A 242 9.52 -8.05 2.92
N MET A 243 10.26 -7.70 3.97
CA MET A 243 10.56 -8.63 5.08
C MET A 243 9.28 -9.15 5.75
N CYS A 244 8.30 -8.29 6.03
CA CYS A 244 7.04 -8.73 6.65
C CYS A 244 6.14 -9.50 5.69
N ILE A 245 6.10 -9.13 4.41
CA ILE A 245 5.32 -9.85 3.40
C ILE A 245 5.82 -11.30 3.28
N GLU A 246 7.13 -11.52 3.26
CA GLU A 246 7.69 -12.88 3.25
C GLU A 246 7.57 -13.59 4.60
N ALA A 247 7.77 -12.88 5.72
CA ALA A 247 7.60 -13.47 7.05
C ALA A 247 6.16 -13.97 7.30
N ALA A 248 5.15 -13.22 6.84
CA ALA A 248 3.73 -13.53 7.01
C ALA A 248 3.31 -14.84 6.34
N LYS A 249 4.04 -15.29 5.30
CA LYS A 249 3.78 -16.59 4.65
C LYS A 249 3.98 -17.78 5.58
N SER A 250 4.63 -17.60 6.73
CA SER A 250 4.87 -18.68 7.68
C SER A 250 4.73 -18.27 9.15
N SER A 251 3.98 -17.20 9.46
CA SER A 251 3.81 -16.70 10.83
C SER A 251 2.69 -17.39 11.61
N LEU A 252 1.68 -17.94 10.92
CA LEU A 252 0.46 -18.47 11.54
C LEU A 252 0.70 -19.49 12.66
N TYR A 253 1.75 -20.30 12.52
CA TYR A 253 2.07 -21.39 13.45
C TYR A 253 3.22 -21.05 14.40
N PHE A 254 3.54 -19.76 14.61
CA PHE A 254 4.60 -19.35 15.54
C PHE A 254 4.37 -19.97 16.93
N GLY A 255 5.46 -20.46 17.54
CA GLY A 255 5.45 -21.13 18.84
C GLY A 255 4.86 -22.55 18.84
N LYS A 256 4.26 -23.03 17.74
CA LYS A 256 3.71 -24.39 17.64
C LYS A 256 4.80 -25.43 17.45
N ASP A 257 4.47 -26.65 17.85
CA ASP A 257 5.27 -27.83 17.57
C ASP A 257 5.22 -28.16 16.08
N ILE A 258 6.39 -28.46 15.53
CA ILE A 258 6.59 -28.79 14.12
C ILE A 258 7.43 -30.05 13.97
N ILE A 259 7.35 -30.66 12.79
CA ILE A 259 8.21 -31.73 12.31
C ILE A 259 9.01 -31.26 11.10
N LEU A 260 10.25 -31.71 11.02
CA LEU A 260 11.19 -31.35 9.97
C LEU A 260 11.14 -32.35 8.81
N ARG A 261 11.02 -31.84 7.58
CA ARG A 261 10.95 -32.65 6.35
C ARG A 261 11.79 -32.05 5.23
N ASN A 262 12.15 -32.89 4.24
CA ASN A 262 12.83 -32.51 3.01
C ASN A 262 14.18 -31.78 3.22
N LEU A 263 14.88 -32.09 4.32
CA LEU A 263 16.21 -31.54 4.60
C LEU A 263 17.29 -32.39 3.92
N SER A 264 18.34 -31.74 3.43
CA SER A 264 19.49 -32.43 2.81
C SER A 264 20.26 -33.31 3.80
N LYS A 265 20.32 -32.91 5.07
CA LYS A 265 20.89 -33.72 6.15
C LYS A 265 19.82 -34.66 6.71
N ALA A 266 19.89 -35.94 6.32
CA ALA A 266 18.91 -36.96 6.65
C ALA A 266 18.65 -37.10 8.17
N GLU A 267 19.68 -36.89 8.99
CA GLU A 267 19.62 -36.98 10.46
C GLU A 267 18.58 -36.05 11.11
N TYR A 268 18.20 -34.95 10.47
CA TYR A 268 17.19 -34.01 11.01
C TYR A 268 15.77 -34.32 10.53
N ASN A 269 15.59 -35.08 9.45
CA ASN A 269 14.25 -35.40 8.96
C ASN A 269 13.50 -36.26 9.97
N GLY A 270 12.25 -35.89 10.27
CA GLY A 270 11.42 -36.54 11.27
C GLY A 270 11.62 -36.03 12.71
N GLN A 271 12.62 -35.18 12.96
CA GLN A 271 12.76 -34.57 14.29
C GLN A 271 11.68 -33.52 14.54
N GLU A 272 11.29 -33.40 15.82
CA GLU A 272 10.34 -32.40 16.28
C GLU A 272 11.04 -31.20 16.93
N GLY A 273 10.43 -30.03 16.78
CA GLY A 273 10.90 -28.78 17.39
C GLY A 273 9.78 -27.77 17.55
N LYS A 274 10.10 -26.60 18.12
CA LYS A 274 9.19 -25.44 18.17
C LYS A 274 9.56 -24.44 17.07
N LEU A 275 8.54 -23.93 16.37
CA LEU A 275 8.70 -22.89 15.35
C LEU A 275 8.94 -21.52 15.99
N GLY A 276 10.07 -20.89 15.68
CA GLY A 276 10.45 -19.58 16.22
C GLY A 276 10.38 -18.42 15.24
N GLY A 277 11.19 -17.40 15.53
CA GLY A 277 11.15 -16.13 14.79
C GLY A 277 11.75 -16.21 13.39
N TYR A 278 11.75 -15.09 12.69
CA TYR A 278 12.07 -14.99 11.26
C TYR A 278 13.38 -14.23 11.03
N PHE A 279 14.31 -14.88 10.34
CA PHE A 279 15.57 -14.29 9.91
C PHE A 279 15.38 -13.54 8.59
N ALA A 280 15.07 -12.26 8.69
CA ALA A 280 14.76 -11.39 7.55
C ALA A 280 15.80 -11.43 6.40
N ASP A 281 17.09 -11.56 6.73
CA ASP A 281 18.17 -11.56 5.73
C ASP A 281 18.27 -12.88 4.94
N SER A 282 17.80 -14.00 5.49
CA SER A 282 17.92 -15.32 4.85
C SER A 282 16.58 -15.94 4.44
N GLY A 283 15.46 -15.34 4.85
CA GLY A 283 14.12 -15.90 4.62
C GLY A 283 13.84 -17.19 5.40
N ARG A 284 14.59 -17.43 6.48
CA ARG A 284 14.52 -18.66 7.28
C ARG A 284 13.80 -18.43 8.60
N ARG A 285 13.31 -19.52 9.19
CA ARG A 285 12.73 -19.55 10.53
C ARG A 285 13.68 -20.21 11.52
N GLU A 286 13.67 -19.70 12.74
CA GLU A 286 14.28 -20.38 13.88
C GLU A 286 13.48 -21.64 14.22
N VAL A 287 14.19 -22.70 14.58
CA VAL A 287 13.62 -23.93 15.11
C VAL A 287 14.42 -24.34 16.33
N ILE A 288 13.74 -24.56 17.44
CA ILE A 288 14.34 -25.12 18.66
C ILE A 288 13.95 -26.60 18.72
N LEU A 289 14.92 -27.49 18.47
CA LEU A 289 14.67 -28.93 18.52
C LEU A 289 14.27 -29.36 19.93
N LYS A 290 13.23 -30.20 20.05
CA LYS A 290 12.82 -30.78 21.34
C LYS A 290 13.93 -31.64 21.92
N LYS A 291 14.61 -32.42 21.07
CA LYS A 291 15.75 -33.24 21.46
C LYS A 291 17.01 -32.39 21.54
N GLY A 292 17.54 -32.20 22.75
CA GLY A 292 18.81 -31.52 23.00
C GLY A 292 18.80 -30.00 22.87
N GLY A 293 17.64 -29.36 22.64
CA GLY A 293 17.49 -27.90 22.66
C GLY A 293 18.24 -27.15 21.55
N LYS A 294 18.78 -27.86 20.55
CA LYS A 294 19.60 -27.27 19.49
C LYS A 294 18.77 -26.31 18.63
N GLN A 295 19.28 -25.09 18.46
CA GLN A 295 18.70 -24.08 17.58
C GLN A 295 19.16 -24.28 16.14
N LEU A 296 18.22 -24.23 15.20
CA LEU A 296 18.45 -24.34 13.76
C LEU A 296 17.82 -23.14 13.02
N SER A 297 18.35 -22.84 11.83
CA SER A 297 17.78 -21.86 10.91
C SER A 297 17.42 -22.56 9.59
N LEU A 298 16.12 -22.76 9.37
CA LEU A 298 15.60 -23.61 8.30
C LEU A 298 14.65 -22.84 7.39
N HIS A 299 14.60 -23.25 6.12
CA HIS A 299 13.65 -22.67 5.18
C HIS A 299 12.22 -23.09 5.56
N PRO A 300 11.22 -22.19 5.56
CA PRO A 300 9.86 -22.51 6.03
C PRO A 300 9.20 -23.69 5.32
N ARG A 301 9.52 -23.92 4.04
CA ARG A 301 9.02 -25.08 3.26
C ARG A 301 9.48 -26.45 3.80
N ASN A 302 10.43 -26.48 4.73
CA ASN A 302 10.90 -27.71 5.39
C ASN A 302 10.19 -27.98 6.73
N LEU A 303 9.25 -27.13 7.13
CA LEU A 303 8.63 -27.15 8.45
C LEU A 303 7.14 -27.47 8.31
N PHE A 304 6.66 -28.42 9.08
CA PHE A 304 5.29 -28.93 9.00
C PHE A 304 4.67 -29.01 10.39
N VAL A 305 3.41 -28.62 10.53
CA VAL A 305 2.62 -28.84 11.76
C VAL A 305 1.78 -30.11 11.60
N LYS A 306 1.57 -30.84 12.69
CA LYS A 306 0.61 -31.95 12.75
C LYS A 306 -0.75 -31.39 13.15
N ILE A 307 -1.76 -31.58 12.30
CA ILE A 307 -3.14 -31.11 12.55
C ILE A 307 -4.06 -32.33 12.55
N GLN A 308 -5.00 -32.38 13.48
CA GLN A 308 -6.08 -33.37 13.48
C GLN A 308 -7.11 -32.98 12.44
N ASP A 309 -7.35 -33.83 11.44
CA ASP A 309 -8.41 -33.60 10.46
C ASP A 309 -9.75 -33.94 11.11
N GLN A 310 -10.44 -32.92 11.62
CA GLN A 310 -11.87 -33.03 11.87
C GLN A 310 -12.54 -32.75 10.53
N GLY A 311 -12.84 -33.83 9.79
CA GLY A 311 -13.49 -33.75 8.49
C GLY A 311 -14.61 -32.71 8.53
N GLN A 312 -14.57 -31.75 7.60
CA GLN A 312 -15.54 -30.67 7.57
C GLN A 312 -16.95 -31.26 7.47
N ASP A 313 -17.70 -31.06 8.55
CA ASP A 313 -19.09 -31.44 8.75
C ASP A 313 -19.97 -30.68 7.74
N GLN A 314 -20.19 -31.26 6.56
CA GLN A 314 -21.45 -31.05 5.85
C GLN A 314 -22.48 -31.90 6.58
N GLY A 315 -23.27 -31.23 7.43
CA GLY A 315 -24.04 -31.84 8.49
C GLY A 315 -24.70 -33.17 8.14
N GLN A 316 -24.29 -34.21 8.85
CA GLN A 316 -25.16 -35.29 9.34
C GLN A 316 -24.37 -36.08 10.39
N VAL A 317 -24.81 -35.96 11.64
CA VAL A 317 -24.26 -36.69 12.78
C VAL A 317 -24.43 -38.19 12.54
N GLN A 318 -23.34 -38.89 12.25
CA GLN A 318 -23.23 -40.33 12.50
C GLN A 318 -22.27 -40.55 13.66
N VAL A 319 -22.81 -41.11 14.73
CA VAL A 319 -22.07 -41.53 15.92
C VAL A 319 -21.32 -42.82 15.57
N GLY A 320 -20.02 -42.68 15.34
CA GLY A 320 -19.06 -43.76 15.28
C GLY A 320 -17.67 -43.17 15.55
N GLU A 321 -16.86 -43.83 16.39
CA GLU A 321 -15.48 -43.43 16.67
C GLU A 321 -14.64 -43.49 15.39
N ALA A 322 -14.69 -42.43 14.59
CA ALA A 322 -13.85 -42.28 13.41
C ALA A 322 -12.42 -42.00 13.87
N ALA A 323 -11.48 -42.84 13.44
CA ALA A 323 -10.06 -42.64 13.66
C ALA A 323 -9.65 -41.24 13.16
N VAL A 324 -9.20 -40.38 14.07
CA VAL A 324 -8.78 -39.01 13.74
C VAL A 324 -7.47 -39.09 12.95
N GLU A 325 -7.54 -38.83 11.64
CA GLU A 325 -6.36 -38.82 10.78
C GLU A 325 -5.51 -37.57 11.08
N VAL A 326 -4.24 -37.77 11.42
CA VAL A 326 -3.29 -36.68 11.68
C VAL A 326 -2.57 -36.35 10.39
N VAL A 327 -2.83 -35.17 9.82
CA VAL A 327 -2.23 -34.71 8.57
C VAL A 327 -1.09 -33.73 8.86
N GLU A 328 0.01 -33.85 8.11
CA GLU A 328 1.11 -32.89 8.13
C GLU A 328 0.84 -31.75 7.15
N LYS A 329 0.72 -30.52 7.67
CA LYS A 329 0.51 -29.32 6.86
C LYS A 329 1.76 -28.45 6.89
N SER A 330 2.22 -27.99 5.71
CA SER A 330 3.34 -27.06 5.65
C SER A 330 3.00 -25.76 6.38
N VAL A 331 3.97 -25.23 7.13
CA VAL A 331 3.80 -23.90 7.74
C VAL A 331 3.89 -22.78 6.71
N TYR A 332 4.44 -23.05 5.53
CA TYR A 332 4.62 -22.06 4.47
C TYR A 332 3.41 -22.03 3.54
N ASN A 333 2.77 -20.87 3.46
CA ASN A 333 1.65 -20.60 2.57
C ASN A 333 2.04 -19.55 1.51
N ASP A 334 2.28 -20.00 0.27
CA ASP A 334 2.66 -19.12 -0.85
C ASP A 334 1.50 -18.22 -1.32
N GLU A 335 0.26 -18.61 -1.00
CA GLU A 335 -0.96 -17.87 -1.32
C GLU A 335 -1.24 -16.73 -0.34
N ARG A 336 -0.61 -16.74 0.84
CA ARG A 336 -0.73 -15.65 1.81
C ARG A 336 -0.13 -14.37 1.24
N LYS A 337 -0.97 -13.34 1.01
CA LYS A 337 -0.55 -12.02 0.52
C LYS A 337 -0.85 -10.93 1.55
N LEU A 338 0.13 -10.54 2.35
CA LEU A 338 -0.01 -9.45 3.34
C LEU A 338 -0.43 -8.12 2.70
N VAL A 339 0.00 -7.87 1.47
CA VAL A 339 -0.39 -6.69 0.67
C VAL A 339 -1.88 -6.62 0.34
N ASN A 340 -2.62 -7.72 0.52
CA ASN A 340 -4.05 -7.82 0.29
C ASN A 340 -4.88 -7.73 1.57
N ASP A 341 -4.25 -7.59 2.74
CA ASP A 341 -4.99 -7.40 3.98
C ASP A 341 -5.71 -6.07 3.96
N GLN A 342 -7.00 -6.09 4.23
CA GLN A 342 -7.81 -4.88 4.35
C GLN A 342 -7.72 -4.31 5.77
N ASP A 343 -7.69 -2.99 5.85
CA ASP A 343 -7.97 -2.25 7.08
C ASP A 343 -9.49 -2.22 7.39
N ARG A 344 -9.89 -1.51 8.45
CA ARG A 344 -11.30 -1.48 8.88
C ARG A 344 -12.21 -0.75 7.90
N VAL A 345 -11.68 0.10 7.01
CA VAL A 345 -12.46 0.75 5.93
C VAL A 345 -12.45 -0.07 4.63
N GLY A 346 -11.87 -1.27 4.64
CA GLY A 346 -11.80 -2.18 3.49
C GLY A 346 -10.66 -1.86 2.52
N MET A 347 -9.79 -0.91 2.84
CA MET A 347 -8.70 -0.55 1.94
C MET A 347 -7.51 -1.47 2.16
N ILE A 348 -6.95 -1.98 1.07
CA ILE A 348 -5.58 -2.50 1.03
C ILE A 348 -4.59 -1.36 0.75
N SER A 349 -3.30 -1.56 1.05
CA SER A 349 -2.22 -0.58 0.81
C SER A 349 -2.23 0.04 -0.59
N LEU A 350 -2.58 -0.75 -1.63
CA LEU A 350 -2.66 -0.27 -3.01
C LEU A 350 -3.70 0.83 -3.23
N HIS A 351 -4.79 0.89 -2.46
CA HIS A 351 -5.80 1.96 -2.53
C HIS A 351 -5.18 3.34 -2.26
N GLU A 352 -4.45 3.45 -1.16
CA GLU A 352 -3.79 4.69 -0.77
C GLU A 352 -2.73 5.10 -1.80
N VAL A 353 -1.90 4.14 -2.23
CA VAL A 353 -0.84 4.32 -3.23
C VAL A 353 -1.39 4.78 -4.58
N PHE A 354 -2.56 4.25 -4.99
CA PHE A 354 -3.23 4.68 -6.21
C PHE A 354 -3.68 6.13 -6.12
N MET A 355 -4.34 6.51 -5.02
CA MET A 355 -4.84 7.87 -4.81
C MET A 355 -3.70 8.90 -4.74
N SER A 356 -2.59 8.55 -4.11
CA SER A 356 -1.39 9.41 -4.05
C SER A 356 -0.51 9.37 -5.31
N SER A 357 -0.90 8.60 -6.34
CA SER A 357 -0.14 8.46 -7.59
C SER A 357 1.31 7.99 -7.40
N ARG A 358 1.61 7.19 -6.38
CA ARG A 358 2.94 6.62 -6.10
C ARG A 358 3.27 5.42 -7.00
N VAL A 359 3.64 5.69 -8.24
CA VAL A 359 3.88 4.66 -9.28
C VAL A 359 4.95 3.64 -8.89
N ASP A 360 6.03 4.09 -8.24
CA ASP A 360 7.12 3.23 -7.78
C ASP A 360 6.65 2.18 -6.76
N VAL A 361 5.81 2.61 -5.81
CA VAL A 361 5.22 1.74 -4.79
C VAL A 361 4.15 0.84 -5.39
N ALA A 362 3.35 1.33 -6.35
CA ALA A 362 2.37 0.50 -7.04
C ALA A 362 3.03 -0.68 -7.77
N ARG A 363 4.19 -0.47 -8.41
CA ARG A 363 4.97 -1.55 -9.03
C ARG A 363 5.52 -2.52 -7.99
N PHE A 364 6.02 -2.02 -6.86
CA PHE A 364 6.45 -2.88 -5.76
C PHE A 364 5.30 -3.79 -5.27
N LEU A 365 4.11 -3.23 -5.05
CA LEU A 365 2.95 -4.00 -4.59
C LEU A 365 2.46 -4.99 -5.65
N THR A 366 2.37 -4.59 -6.92
CA THR A 366 1.79 -5.39 -8.00
C THR A 366 2.80 -6.33 -8.66
N GLU A 367 3.90 -5.82 -9.18
CA GLU A 367 4.88 -6.59 -9.97
C GLU A 367 5.72 -7.53 -9.09
N LYS A 368 6.08 -7.12 -7.86
CA LYS A 368 6.89 -7.95 -6.94
C LYS A 368 6.04 -8.82 -6.01
N HIS A 369 4.98 -8.25 -5.42
CA HIS A 369 4.18 -8.95 -4.39
C HIS A 369 2.80 -9.40 -4.86
N HIS A 370 2.45 -9.19 -6.14
CA HIS A 370 1.21 -9.65 -6.75
C HIS A 370 -0.04 -9.19 -6.00
N ALA A 371 -0.06 -7.95 -5.52
CA ALA A 371 -1.23 -7.34 -4.92
C ALA A 371 -2.44 -7.43 -5.87
N SER A 372 -3.61 -7.73 -5.30
CA SER A 372 -4.85 -7.78 -6.05
C SER A 372 -5.31 -6.37 -6.39
N ILE A 373 -5.76 -6.18 -7.64
CA ILE A 373 -6.42 -4.94 -8.06
C ILE A 373 -7.94 -5.04 -8.00
N ASP A 374 -8.46 -6.19 -7.54
CA ASP A 374 -9.88 -6.55 -7.55
C ASP A 374 -10.50 -6.58 -6.16
N ILE A 375 -9.70 -6.34 -5.11
CA ILE A 375 -10.24 -6.20 -3.74
C ILE A 375 -10.96 -4.87 -3.66
N GLU A 376 -12.21 -4.92 -3.23
CA GLU A 376 -13.09 -3.77 -3.05
C GLU A 376 -13.03 -3.27 -1.61
N ASP A 377 -12.96 -1.95 -1.46
CA ASP A 377 -13.18 -1.31 -0.16
C ASP A 377 -14.64 -1.37 0.28
N ARG A 378 -14.96 -0.82 1.47
CA ARG A 378 -16.36 -0.79 1.96
C ARG A 378 -17.30 0.09 1.12
N GLY A 379 -16.77 0.86 0.17
CA GLY A 379 -17.52 1.60 -0.84
C GLY A 379 -17.70 0.85 -2.16
N ASN A 380 -17.32 -0.44 -2.23
CA ASN A 380 -17.31 -1.24 -3.46
C ASN A 380 -16.41 -0.62 -4.55
N ILE A 381 -15.34 0.06 -4.14
CA ILE A 381 -14.35 0.63 -5.03
C ILE A 381 -13.11 -0.24 -4.98
N SER A 382 -12.79 -0.86 -6.12
CA SER A 382 -11.51 -1.54 -6.33
C SER A 382 -10.54 -0.66 -7.11
N ILE A 383 -9.26 -1.02 -7.07
CA ILE A 383 -8.21 -0.35 -7.85
C ILE A 383 -8.42 -0.52 -9.36
N ARG A 384 -8.92 -1.68 -9.80
CA ARG A 384 -9.33 -1.86 -11.18
C ARG A 384 -10.42 -0.86 -11.54
N ARG A 385 -11.44 -0.68 -10.70
CA ARG A 385 -12.51 0.27 -11.00
C ARG A 385 -11.95 1.70 -11.14
N LEU A 386 -11.13 2.14 -10.19
CA LEU A 386 -10.52 3.47 -10.22
C LEU A 386 -9.66 3.71 -11.47
N ALA A 387 -8.78 2.77 -11.82
CA ALA A 387 -7.88 2.91 -12.97
C ALA A 387 -8.58 2.93 -14.34
N TYR A 388 -9.85 2.50 -14.38
CA TYR A 388 -10.63 2.39 -15.61
C TYR A 388 -11.76 3.43 -15.69
N SER A 389 -12.10 4.11 -14.59
CA SER A 389 -13.09 5.17 -14.53
C SER A 389 -12.54 6.57 -14.80
N SER A 390 -11.23 6.80 -14.70
CA SER A 390 -10.61 8.14 -14.86
C SER A 390 -10.79 8.69 -16.28
N SER A 391 -11.73 9.61 -16.46
CA SER A 391 -12.16 10.17 -17.76
C SER A 391 -11.25 11.25 -18.34
N SER A 392 -10.30 11.78 -17.56
CA SER A 392 -9.46 12.92 -17.97
C SER A 392 -7.99 12.58 -17.72
N ILE A 393 -7.23 12.45 -18.82
CA ILE A 393 -5.80 12.09 -18.86
C ILE A 393 -5.51 10.75 -18.17
N VAL A 394 -5.22 9.70 -18.96
CA VAL A 394 -4.75 8.44 -18.39
C VAL A 394 -3.43 8.68 -17.67
N SER A 395 -3.48 8.74 -16.33
CA SER A 395 -2.30 8.93 -15.51
C SER A 395 -1.33 7.76 -15.68
N GLU A 396 -0.04 7.98 -15.43
CA GLU A 396 0.94 6.89 -15.42
C GLU A 396 0.49 5.78 -14.46
N MET A 397 -0.04 6.15 -13.30
CA MET A 397 -0.63 5.22 -12.34
C MET A 397 -1.71 4.33 -12.97
N SER A 398 -2.68 4.93 -13.67
CA SER A 398 -3.74 4.17 -14.34
C SER A 398 -3.17 3.23 -15.41
N ASN A 399 -2.14 3.65 -16.15
CA ASN A 399 -1.47 2.80 -17.14
C ASN A 399 -0.76 1.60 -16.50
N VAL A 400 -0.09 1.79 -15.36
CA VAL A 400 0.56 0.69 -14.62
C VAL A 400 -0.44 -0.34 -14.18
N ILE A 401 -1.53 0.08 -13.53
CA ILE A 401 -2.59 -0.82 -13.08
C ILE A 401 -3.27 -1.52 -14.25
N ARG A 402 -3.58 -0.80 -15.33
CA ARG A 402 -4.20 -1.39 -16.52
C ARG A 402 -3.30 -2.45 -17.15
N LYS A 403 -1.99 -2.16 -17.31
CA LYS A 403 -1.02 -3.11 -17.85
C LYS A 403 -0.86 -4.34 -16.95
N TYR A 404 -0.73 -4.13 -15.64
CA TYR A 404 -0.65 -5.24 -14.68
C TYR A 404 -1.91 -6.12 -14.77
N GLY A 405 -3.09 -5.48 -14.79
CA GLY A 405 -4.37 -6.15 -14.93
C GLY A 405 -4.49 -6.97 -16.21
N THR A 406 -4.04 -6.47 -17.37
CA THR A 406 -4.07 -7.25 -18.62
C THR A 406 -3.08 -8.42 -18.62
N GLN A 407 -1.96 -8.31 -17.91
CA GLN A 407 -0.96 -9.37 -17.82
C GLN A 407 -1.35 -10.49 -16.84
N HIS A 408 -2.03 -10.16 -15.74
CA HIS A 408 -2.33 -11.10 -14.65
C HIS A 408 -3.78 -11.58 -14.64
N THR A 409 -4.66 -10.99 -15.44
CA THR A 409 -5.90 -11.66 -15.86
C THR A 409 -5.53 -12.66 -16.94
N GLY A 410 -4.97 -13.81 -16.56
CA GLY A 410 -4.52 -14.83 -17.52
C GLY A 410 -5.66 -15.29 -18.40
N ASN A 411 -5.86 -14.64 -19.56
CA ASN A 411 -6.87 -14.85 -20.61
C ASN A 411 -8.30 -15.29 -20.19
N LYS A 412 -8.65 -15.21 -18.91
CA LYS A 412 -9.99 -15.42 -18.37
C LYS A 412 -10.60 -14.04 -18.29
N GLN A 413 -11.01 -13.54 -19.45
CA GLN A 413 -11.97 -12.47 -19.46
C GLN A 413 -13.15 -12.92 -18.58
N LYS A 414 -13.62 -12.03 -17.71
CA LYS A 414 -14.78 -12.25 -16.84
C LYS A 414 -15.78 -11.14 -17.06
N CYS A 415 -17.06 -11.45 -16.91
CA CYS A 415 -18.09 -10.44 -16.86
C CYS A 415 -17.83 -9.52 -15.66
N ILE A 416 -17.74 -8.21 -15.91
CA ILE A 416 -17.45 -7.22 -14.87
C ILE A 416 -18.52 -7.16 -13.77
N LEU A 417 -19.76 -7.54 -14.08
CA LEU A 417 -20.86 -7.50 -13.11
C LEU A 417 -21.02 -8.79 -12.31
N CYS A 418 -20.98 -9.96 -12.95
CA CYS A 418 -21.32 -11.22 -12.30
C CYS A 418 -20.14 -12.18 -12.15
N GLY A 419 -18.95 -11.81 -12.64
CA GLY A 419 -17.73 -12.60 -12.50
C GLY A 419 -17.62 -13.87 -13.36
N LYS A 420 -18.68 -14.25 -14.10
CA LYS A 420 -18.65 -15.40 -15.04
C LYS A 420 -17.52 -15.25 -16.05
N SER A 421 -16.75 -16.30 -16.24
CA SER A 421 -15.60 -16.30 -17.14
C SER A 421 -15.97 -16.72 -18.56
N ASP A 422 -15.06 -16.52 -19.51
CA ASP A 422 -15.20 -17.01 -20.88
C ASP A 422 -15.31 -18.54 -20.98
N ARG A 423 -14.95 -19.27 -19.90
CA ARG A 423 -15.21 -20.72 -19.79
C ARG A 423 -16.67 -21.05 -19.48
N ASP A 424 -17.35 -20.15 -18.77
CA ASP A 424 -18.74 -20.35 -18.32
C ASP A 424 -19.73 -19.86 -19.37
N THR A 425 -19.34 -18.88 -20.19
CA THR A 425 -20.20 -18.25 -21.20
C THR A 425 -19.38 -17.36 -22.12
N LYS A 426 -19.77 -17.26 -23.39
CA LYS A 426 -19.13 -16.34 -24.34
C LYS A 426 -19.28 -14.90 -23.85
N LEU A 427 -18.16 -14.23 -23.66
CA LEU A 427 -18.16 -12.82 -23.26
C LEU A 427 -18.15 -11.91 -24.50
N PHE A 428 -18.79 -10.76 -24.37
CA PHE A 428 -18.69 -9.70 -25.37
C PHE A 428 -18.25 -8.39 -24.72
N GLN A 429 -17.47 -7.62 -25.48
CA GLN A 429 -16.96 -6.34 -25.04
C GLN A 429 -18.02 -5.25 -25.23
N CYS A 430 -17.99 -4.23 -24.37
CA CYS A 430 -18.77 -3.03 -24.61
C CYS A 430 -18.43 -2.44 -25.99
N ALA A 431 -19.43 -2.27 -26.85
CA ALA A 431 -19.24 -1.79 -28.22
C ALA A 431 -18.58 -0.40 -28.30
N ARG A 432 -18.73 0.42 -27.25
CA ARG A 432 -18.19 1.78 -27.20
C ARG A 432 -16.75 1.81 -26.67
N CYS A 433 -16.48 1.36 -25.44
CA CYS A 433 -15.13 1.45 -24.88
C CYS A 433 -14.22 0.27 -25.27
N LYS A 434 -14.76 -0.91 -25.61
CA LYS A 434 -14.01 -2.15 -25.85
C LYS A 434 -13.03 -2.52 -24.73
N VAL A 435 -13.38 -2.22 -23.47
CA VAL A 435 -12.50 -2.43 -22.31
C VAL A 435 -13.12 -3.40 -21.32
N VAL A 436 -14.39 -3.16 -20.95
CA VAL A 436 -15.13 -4.05 -20.05
C VAL A 436 -15.85 -5.14 -20.85
N GLN A 437 -16.07 -6.28 -20.22
CA GLN A 437 -16.72 -7.45 -20.82
C GLN A 437 -17.96 -7.86 -20.04
N TYR A 438 -18.94 -8.41 -20.75
CA TYR A 438 -20.20 -8.87 -20.19
C TYR A 438 -20.55 -10.25 -20.73
N CYS A 439 -21.18 -11.07 -19.89
CA CYS A 439 -21.76 -12.34 -20.34
C CYS A 439 -23.13 -12.16 -21.00
N SER A 440 -23.82 -11.05 -20.72
CA SER A 440 -25.17 -10.81 -21.21
C SER A 440 -25.48 -9.32 -21.30
N LYS A 441 -26.50 -8.95 -22.10
CA LYS A 441 -26.96 -7.56 -22.22
C LYS A 441 -27.58 -7.07 -20.92
N GLU A 442 -28.11 -7.95 -20.09
CA GLU A 442 -28.66 -7.66 -18.76
C GLU A 442 -27.53 -7.22 -17.84
N CYS A 443 -26.42 -7.96 -17.83
CA CYS A 443 -25.24 -7.56 -17.07
C CYS A 443 -24.68 -6.22 -17.54
N GLN A 444 -24.66 -5.98 -18.86
CA GLN A 444 -24.28 -4.68 -19.40
C GLN A 444 -25.25 -3.58 -18.96
N LYS A 445 -26.57 -3.80 -18.99
CA LYS A 445 -27.57 -2.78 -18.61
C LYS A 445 -27.53 -2.44 -17.13
N VAL A 446 -27.37 -3.46 -16.26
CA VAL A 446 -27.27 -3.25 -14.82
C VAL A 446 -25.98 -2.50 -14.51
N ASP A 447 -24.85 -2.92 -15.07
CA ASP A 447 -23.60 -2.19 -14.95
C ASP A 447 -23.69 -0.78 -15.55
N TRP A 448 -24.37 -0.61 -16.70
CA TRP A 448 -24.60 0.70 -17.33
C TRP A 448 -25.38 1.65 -16.44
N LYS A 449 -26.47 1.18 -15.84
CA LYS A 449 -27.31 1.97 -14.93
C LYS A 449 -26.60 2.26 -13.62
N LYS A 450 -25.85 1.29 -13.10
CA LYS A 450 -25.02 1.49 -11.91
C LYS A 450 -23.96 2.54 -12.22
N GLU A 451 -23.05 2.25 -13.14
CA GLU A 451 -21.75 2.93 -13.17
C GLU A 451 -21.08 3.02 -14.55
N HIS A 452 -21.24 2.03 -15.44
CA HIS A 452 -20.51 2.01 -16.72
C HIS A 452 -20.88 3.18 -17.66
N LYS A 453 -22.08 3.75 -17.53
CA LYS A 453 -22.49 4.94 -18.30
C LYS A 453 -21.47 6.08 -18.18
N TYR A 454 -20.85 6.24 -17.01
CA TYR A 454 -19.88 7.30 -16.74
C TYR A 454 -18.47 6.95 -17.25
N SER A 455 -18.06 5.67 -17.15
CA SER A 455 -16.71 5.22 -17.54
C SER A 455 -16.57 4.81 -19.02
N CYS A 456 -17.68 4.63 -19.74
CA CYS A 456 -17.68 4.12 -21.12
C CYS A 456 -17.11 5.08 -22.19
N ALA A 457 -16.91 6.37 -21.86
CA ALA A 457 -16.53 7.38 -22.84
C ALA A 457 -15.10 7.26 -23.39
N ILE A 458 -14.25 6.41 -22.82
CA ILE A 458 -12.83 6.33 -23.19
C ILE A 458 -12.63 5.29 -24.29
N LYS A 459 -12.71 5.72 -25.56
CA LYS A 459 -11.91 5.26 -26.74
C LYS A 459 -12.56 5.73 -28.05
N ARG A 460 -12.16 6.92 -28.51
CA ARG A 460 -12.09 7.25 -29.96
C ARG A 460 -11.05 8.32 -30.29
N SER A 461 -10.66 9.19 -29.36
CA SER A 461 -9.90 10.42 -29.67
C SER A 461 -8.44 10.42 -29.22
N ASN A 462 -7.63 9.44 -29.64
CA ASN A 462 -6.16 9.51 -29.48
C ASN A 462 -5.41 8.81 -30.64
N ALA A 463 -5.98 8.78 -31.84
CA ALA A 463 -5.17 8.57 -33.03
C ALA A 463 -4.47 9.90 -33.34
N PRO A 464 -3.13 9.95 -33.50
CA PRO A 464 -2.45 11.17 -33.89
C PRO A 464 -2.93 11.60 -35.28
N VAL A 465 -3.58 12.77 -35.37
CA VAL A 465 -3.94 13.40 -36.65
C VAL A 465 -2.65 13.96 -37.26
N LYS A 466 -2.26 13.47 -38.45
CA LYS A 466 -1.12 14.02 -39.18
C LYS A 466 -1.55 15.31 -39.90
N VAL A 467 -1.06 16.45 -39.41
CA VAL A 467 -1.18 17.73 -40.12
C VAL A 467 -0.07 17.81 -41.18
N ARG A 468 -0.41 18.14 -42.42
CA ARG A 468 0.59 18.34 -43.49
C ARG A 468 1.36 19.63 -43.18
N ARG A 469 2.69 19.56 -43.13
CA ARG A 469 3.54 20.75 -42.96
C ARG A 469 3.32 21.71 -44.13
N PRO A 470 3.27 23.04 -43.90
CA PRO A 470 3.30 24.02 -44.97
C PRO A 470 4.55 23.81 -45.82
N ALA A 471 4.41 23.94 -47.15
CA ALA A 471 5.56 23.89 -48.04
C ALA A 471 6.54 25.01 -47.66
N ALA A 472 7.80 24.62 -47.48
CA ALA A 472 8.93 25.39 -46.96
C ALA A 472 8.89 26.91 -47.17
N ASN A 473 8.99 27.66 -46.06
CA ASN A 473 9.93 28.78 -45.97
C ASN A 473 10.69 28.66 -44.65
N LYS A 474 12.02 28.50 -44.73
CA LYS A 474 12.88 28.23 -43.56
C LYS A 474 13.12 29.46 -42.67
N HIS A 475 12.59 30.63 -43.02
CA HIS A 475 12.53 31.82 -42.19
C HIS A 475 11.11 32.37 -42.28
N VAL A 476 10.45 32.53 -41.13
CA VAL A 476 9.23 33.34 -41.03
C VAL A 476 9.71 34.79 -40.87
N PRO A 477 9.50 35.68 -41.86
CA PRO A 477 9.87 37.08 -41.69
C PRO A 477 9.03 37.69 -40.56
N MET A 478 9.66 38.50 -39.72
CA MET A 478 8.95 39.26 -38.70
C MET A 478 8.36 40.50 -39.37
N GLY A 479 7.07 40.76 -39.19
CA GLY A 479 6.44 41.99 -39.69
C GLY A 479 7.06 43.24 -39.02
N PRO A 480 6.90 44.43 -39.62
CA PRO A 480 7.44 45.68 -39.07
C PRO A 480 6.91 46.05 -37.68
N ASP A 481 5.83 45.41 -37.22
CA ASP A 481 5.19 45.54 -35.91
C ASP A 481 5.52 44.38 -34.93
N GLY A 482 6.41 43.47 -35.31
CA GLY A 482 6.74 42.28 -34.51
C GLY A 482 5.71 41.15 -34.60
N SER A 483 4.68 41.26 -35.45
CA SER A 483 3.71 40.18 -35.66
C SER A 483 4.28 39.05 -36.55
N LEU A 484 3.96 37.80 -36.20
CA LEU A 484 4.24 36.63 -37.04
C LEU A 484 3.21 36.57 -38.18
N GLU A 485 3.65 36.53 -39.44
CA GLU A 485 2.73 36.32 -40.56
C GLU A 485 1.96 34.99 -40.43
N LYS A 486 0.70 35.00 -40.88
CA LYS A 486 -0.22 33.84 -40.81
C LYS A 486 0.38 32.61 -41.50
N LEU A 487 0.70 31.58 -40.72
CA LEU A 487 1.06 30.26 -41.25
C LEU A 487 -0.19 29.52 -41.73
N ASN A 488 -0.33 29.35 -43.04
CA ASN A 488 -1.42 28.55 -43.62
C ASN A 488 -1.09 27.06 -43.56
N PHE A 489 -1.75 26.33 -42.66
CA PHE A 489 -1.71 24.87 -42.62
C PHE A 489 -2.77 24.28 -43.56
N GLY A 490 -2.41 23.23 -44.30
CA GLY A 490 -3.38 22.46 -45.08
C GLY A 490 -4.33 21.67 -44.18
N ARG A 491 -5.55 21.40 -44.68
CA ARG A 491 -6.55 20.58 -43.96
C ARG A 491 -5.95 19.23 -43.53
N PRO A 492 -6.11 18.82 -42.26
CA PRO A 492 -5.67 17.50 -41.82
C PRO A 492 -6.47 16.37 -42.49
N ASP A 493 -5.79 15.27 -42.80
CA ASP A 493 -6.43 14.11 -43.40
C ASP A 493 -7.40 13.44 -42.38
N GLY A 494 -8.65 13.22 -42.77
CA GLY A 494 -9.63 12.43 -42.00
C GLY A 494 -10.61 13.20 -41.10
N ILE A 495 -10.67 14.53 -41.16
CA ILE A 495 -11.60 15.36 -40.38
C ILE A 495 -12.71 15.92 -41.28
N LYS A 496 -13.99 15.91 -40.85
CA LYS A 496 -15.12 16.52 -41.58
C LYS A 496 -15.06 18.06 -41.57
N LEU A 497 -15.80 18.74 -42.46
CA LEU A 497 -15.64 20.19 -42.71
C LEU A 497 -16.03 21.08 -41.50
N ASP A 498 -16.78 20.50 -40.57
CA ASP A 498 -17.44 21.11 -39.42
C ASP A 498 -16.92 20.56 -38.06
N GLU A 499 -15.94 19.65 -38.10
CA GLU A 499 -15.44 18.98 -36.91
C GLU A 499 -14.26 19.75 -36.30
N LYS A 500 -14.48 20.36 -35.12
CA LYS A 500 -13.45 21.09 -34.37
C LYS A 500 -12.35 20.15 -33.88
N PHE A 501 -11.10 20.59 -33.94
CA PHE A 501 -9.94 19.84 -33.41
C PHE A 501 -8.94 20.80 -32.74
N LEU A 502 -8.20 20.28 -31.76
CA LEU A 502 -7.18 21.02 -31.02
C LEU A 502 -5.82 20.88 -31.70
N ILE A 503 -5.13 21.99 -31.93
CA ILE A 503 -3.75 22.03 -32.39
C ILE A 503 -2.84 22.41 -31.22
N LYS A 504 -1.88 21.56 -30.88
CA LYS A 504 -0.82 21.92 -29.93
C LYS A 504 0.36 22.53 -30.68
N VAL A 505 0.56 23.84 -30.54
CA VAL A 505 1.74 24.53 -31.05
C VAL A 505 2.82 24.50 -29.98
N GLN A 506 4.02 24.02 -30.33
CA GLN A 506 5.17 23.97 -29.42
C GLN A 506 6.22 24.95 -29.92
N ILE A 507 6.38 26.06 -29.22
CA ILE A 507 7.39 27.10 -29.52
C ILE A 507 8.61 26.81 -28.65
N SER A 508 9.82 26.78 -29.23
CA SER A 508 11.04 26.59 -28.45
C SER A 508 11.45 27.89 -27.78
N SER A 509 11.37 27.95 -26.45
CA SER A 509 11.80 29.09 -25.63
C SER A 509 13.32 29.13 -25.48
N THR A 510 14.00 29.63 -26.50
CA THR A 510 15.35 30.18 -26.36
C THR A 510 15.28 31.61 -26.82
N SER A 511 15.56 32.55 -25.91
CA SER A 511 15.59 34.03 -26.08
C SER A 511 14.31 34.80 -25.69
N PHE A 512 13.98 34.91 -24.39
CA PHE A 512 13.16 36.02 -23.87
C PHE A 512 13.52 36.32 -22.39
N GLU A 513 14.37 37.31 -22.17
CA GLU A 513 14.42 38.10 -20.93
C GLU A 513 13.69 39.43 -21.22
N GLY A 514 12.76 39.83 -20.36
CA GLY A 514 12.20 41.20 -20.35
C GLY A 514 10.83 41.42 -20.99
N MET A 515 9.77 40.75 -20.50
CA MET A 515 8.39 41.20 -20.71
C MET A 515 7.48 40.61 -19.61
N GLU A 516 7.40 41.28 -18.46
CA GLU A 516 6.50 40.90 -17.35
C GLU A 516 5.15 41.68 -17.33
N ASP A 517 4.89 42.59 -18.28
CA ASP A 517 3.75 43.52 -18.15
C ASP A 517 2.73 43.52 -19.31
N ILE A 518 2.41 42.38 -19.92
CA ILE A 518 1.23 42.30 -20.79
C ILE A 518 0.53 40.94 -20.60
N TYR A 519 -0.75 40.99 -20.22
CA TYR A 519 -1.77 39.92 -20.12
C TYR A 519 -2.05 39.31 -18.73
N PRO A 520 -3.03 39.86 -17.98
CA PRO A 520 -3.68 39.16 -16.88
C PRO A 520 -4.80 38.25 -17.41
N ASN A 521 -4.84 37.01 -16.92
CA ASN A 521 -6.01 36.11 -16.82
C ASN A 521 -6.84 35.77 -18.07
N GLY A 522 -6.69 34.53 -18.58
CA GLY A 522 -7.74 33.81 -19.32
C GLY A 522 -7.25 32.79 -20.36
N PRO A 523 -7.87 31.59 -20.49
CA PRO A 523 -7.57 30.69 -21.60
C PRO A 523 -8.34 31.16 -22.85
N HIS A 524 -7.61 31.58 -23.88
CA HIS A 524 -8.19 31.85 -25.20
C HIS A 524 -8.18 30.58 -26.05
N GLU A 525 -9.36 30.21 -26.57
CA GLU A 525 -9.53 29.23 -27.65
C GLU A 525 -8.96 29.83 -28.96
N ILE A 526 -8.12 29.07 -29.66
CA ILE A 526 -7.75 29.27 -31.07
C ILE A 526 -8.11 28.00 -31.83
#